data_AF-A0A842XZG8-F1
#
_entry.id   AF-A0A842XZG8-F1
#
_cell.length_a   1.000
_cell.length_b   1.000
_cell.length_c   1.000
_cell.angle_alpha   90.00
_cell.angle_beta   90.00
_cell.angle_gamma   90.00
#
_symmetry.space_group_name_H-M   'P 1'
#
loop_
_entity.id
_entity.type
_entity.pdbx_description
1 polymer ?
#
loop_
_entity_poly.entity_id
_entity_poly.type
_entity_poly.pdbx_seq_one_letter_code
_entity_poly.pdbx_strand_id
1 'polypeptide(L)'
;MYRTFENRAIIQYTVNTISSLHIGGHGTTAPAEMDHQVIKNSSGFPIIPGSSLKGVFRTELERLIKGLGIDTCTVPDVCKSKKKKDVETECPVCLLFGGGELAGSVRIKDATARRQKTTVRDGVAIERKTRKAKDRAKYDIEVVPKGTEFGGEIVIENLNLSGHENAKLGGFLGLVEFFNACSGSIGHATSRGFGQVSINIDNFRILTADDYLNSNYDGKVYASGDAGFGEMKDEAIKNWGIFLKSLRKNPATGI
;
A
#
# COMPACT_ATOMS: atom_id res chain seq x y z
N MET A 1 -18.71 6.66 3.29
CA MET A 1 -18.88 6.16 1.90
C MET A 1 -19.22 7.36 1.04
N TYR A 2 -18.69 7.46 -0.19
CA TYR A 2 -19.00 8.60 -1.06
C TYR A 2 -20.49 8.65 -1.39
N ARG A 3 -21.06 9.86 -1.48
CA ARG A 3 -22.49 10.06 -1.82
C ARG A 3 -22.77 9.84 -3.31
N THR A 4 -21.81 10.18 -4.17
CA THR A 4 -21.92 10.09 -5.63
C THR A 4 -20.74 9.31 -6.18
N PHE A 5 -20.98 8.50 -7.20
CA PHE A 5 -19.95 7.83 -7.98
C PHE A 5 -19.60 8.69 -9.19
N GLU A 6 -18.33 9.09 -9.32
CA GLU A 6 -17.83 9.85 -10.47
C GLU A 6 -17.05 8.93 -11.40
N ASN A 7 -15.99 8.33 -10.87
CA ASN A 7 -15.13 7.40 -11.58
C ASN A 7 -14.41 6.46 -10.61
N ARG A 8 -13.85 5.37 -11.15
CA ARG A 8 -13.08 4.37 -10.40
C ARG A 8 -11.92 3.87 -11.22
N ALA A 9 -10.74 3.85 -10.61
CA ALA A 9 -9.60 3.11 -11.13
C ALA A 9 -9.59 1.69 -10.55
N ILE A 10 -9.39 0.68 -11.40
CA ILE A 10 -9.07 -0.69 -11.01
C ILE A 10 -7.66 -0.98 -11.54
N ILE A 11 -6.74 -1.24 -10.63
CA ILE A 11 -5.30 -1.40 -10.90
C ILE A 11 -4.93 -2.85 -10.66
N GLN A 12 -4.40 -3.53 -11.67
CA GLN A 12 -3.80 -4.85 -11.52
C GLN A 12 -2.30 -4.67 -11.28
N TYR A 13 -1.76 -5.41 -10.31
CA TYR A 13 -0.35 -5.30 -9.95
C TYR A 13 0.25 -6.66 -9.60
N THR A 14 1.57 -6.74 -9.76
CA THR A 14 2.37 -7.89 -9.38
C THR A 14 3.46 -7.49 -8.38
N VAL A 15 3.48 -8.14 -7.22
CA VAL A 15 4.57 -8.01 -6.23
C VAL A 15 5.61 -9.09 -6.47
N ASN A 16 6.86 -8.71 -6.70
CA ASN A 16 7.99 -9.60 -6.87
C ASN A 16 8.85 -9.60 -5.62
N THR A 17 9.07 -10.77 -5.02
CA THR A 17 9.96 -10.90 -3.86
C THR A 17 11.43 -10.85 -4.29
N ILE A 18 12.17 -9.86 -3.78
CA ILE A 18 13.61 -9.69 -4.01
C ILE A 18 14.41 -10.44 -2.94
N SER A 19 13.88 -10.54 -1.72
CA SER A 19 14.38 -11.40 -0.65
C SER A 19 13.27 -12.28 -0.08
N SER A 20 13.62 -13.21 0.81
CA SER A 20 12.62 -14.07 1.48
C SER A 20 11.60 -13.22 2.22
N LEU A 21 10.31 -13.52 2.05
CA LEU A 21 9.22 -12.76 2.64
C LEU A 21 8.54 -13.58 3.74
N HIS A 22 8.35 -12.97 4.92
CA HIS A 22 7.51 -13.52 5.97
C HIS A 22 6.39 -12.53 6.30
N ILE A 23 5.15 -13.00 6.16
CA ILE A 23 3.96 -12.30 6.64
C ILE A 23 3.21 -13.29 7.53
N GLY A 24 3.30 -13.07 8.85
CA GLY A 24 2.64 -13.88 9.85
C GLY A 24 1.21 -13.42 10.12
N GLY A 25 0.32 -14.38 10.40
CA GLY A 25 -1.03 -14.13 10.90
C GLY A 25 -1.05 -14.09 12.41
N HIS A 26 -1.81 -13.17 13.00
CA HIS A 26 -2.17 -13.29 14.42
C HIS A 26 -3.28 -14.32 14.52
N GLY A 27 -3.01 -15.50 15.08
CA GLY A 27 -4.05 -16.48 15.46
C GLY A 27 -4.16 -17.74 14.60
N THR A 28 -3.09 -18.52 14.45
CA THR A 28 -3.25 -19.94 14.08
C THR A 28 -3.77 -20.71 15.29
N THR A 29 -5.03 -21.16 15.22
CA THR A 29 -5.69 -22.03 16.22
C THR A 29 -5.35 -23.52 16.06
N ALA A 30 -4.57 -23.88 15.04
CA ALA A 30 -4.04 -25.23 14.88
C ALA A 30 -2.82 -25.43 15.81
N PRO A 31 -2.64 -26.63 16.41
CA PRO A 31 -1.40 -26.97 17.10
C PRO A 31 -0.22 -26.74 16.15
N ALA A 32 0.63 -25.77 16.47
CA ALA A 32 1.66 -25.33 15.55
C ALA A 32 2.84 -26.30 15.58
N GLU A 33 3.11 -26.99 14.46
CA GLU A 33 4.39 -27.69 14.25
C GLU A 33 5.56 -26.70 13.99
N MET A 34 5.26 -25.41 13.72
CA MET A 34 6.24 -24.35 13.47
C MET A 34 5.85 -23.06 14.20
N ASP A 35 6.83 -22.34 14.78
CA ASP A 35 6.60 -21.14 15.60
C ASP A 35 5.96 -19.96 14.83
N HIS A 36 6.34 -19.76 13.56
CA HIS A 36 5.86 -18.65 12.74
C HIS A 36 5.49 -19.08 11.33
N GLN A 37 4.19 -19.21 11.06
CA GLN A 37 3.64 -19.62 9.77
C GLN A 37 3.35 -18.43 8.85
N VAL A 38 3.46 -18.66 7.55
CA VAL A 38 3.04 -17.70 6.51
C VAL A 38 1.53 -17.78 6.33
N ILE A 39 0.86 -16.62 6.21
CA ILE A 39 -0.57 -16.58 5.90
C ILE A 39 -0.83 -17.18 4.50
N LYS A 40 -1.78 -18.11 4.42
CA LYS A 40 -2.20 -18.76 3.18
C LYS A 40 -3.72 -18.63 3.00
N ASN A 41 -4.19 -18.67 1.76
CA ASN A 41 -5.62 -18.78 1.47
C ASN A 41 -6.13 -20.22 1.70
N SER A 42 -7.44 -20.45 1.52
CA SER A 42 -8.06 -21.77 1.68
C SER A 42 -7.49 -22.85 0.76
N SER A 43 -6.90 -22.45 -0.37
CA SER A 43 -6.23 -23.35 -1.32
C SER A 43 -4.74 -23.57 -1.01
N GLY A 44 -4.24 -23.02 0.11
CA GLY A 44 -2.87 -23.18 0.57
C GLY A 44 -1.84 -22.24 -0.05
N PHE A 45 -2.24 -21.32 -0.93
CA PHE A 45 -1.32 -20.36 -1.54
C PHE A 45 -0.96 -19.24 -0.57
N PRO A 46 0.33 -18.88 -0.42
CA PRO A 46 0.73 -17.71 0.36
C PRO A 46 0.01 -16.45 -0.10
N ILE A 47 -0.37 -15.60 0.85
CA ILE A 47 -1.01 -14.30 0.55
C ILE A 47 -0.27 -13.14 1.22
N ILE A 48 -0.33 -11.98 0.59
CA ILE A 48 -0.02 -10.69 1.19
C ILE A 48 -1.37 -10.03 1.50
N PRO A 49 -1.76 -9.88 2.78
CA PRO A 49 -3.02 -9.24 3.12
C PRO A 49 -3.07 -7.80 2.61
N GLY A 50 -4.20 -7.40 2.02
CA GLY A 50 -4.41 -6.05 1.53
C GLY A 50 -4.31 -5.02 2.66
N SER A 51 -4.68 -5.40 3.89
CA SER A 51 -4.50 -4.59 5.10
C SER A 51 -3.02 -4.33 5.42
N SER A 52 -2.15 -5.32 5.23
CA SER A 52 -0.70 -5.18 5.43
C SER A 52 -0.09 -4.21 4.41
N LEU A 53 -0.40 -4.37 3.12
CA LEU A 53 0.05 -3.43 2.07
C LEU A 53 -0.49 -2.03 2.32
N LYS A 54 -1.78 -1.90 2.64
CA LYS A 54 -2.42 -0.62 2.93
C LYS A 54 -1.76 0.09 4.11
N GLY A 55 -1.39 -0.65 5.15
CA GLY A 55 -0.66 -0.11 6.31
C GLY A 55 0.72 0.42 5.95
N VAL A 56 1.47 -0.32 5.13
CA VAL A 56 2.80 0.10 4.64
C VAL A 56 2.68 1.38 3.82
N PHE A 57 1.82 1.40 2.80
CA PHE A 57 1.64 2.57 1.94
C PHE A 57 1.13 3.79 2.70
N ARG A 58 0.17 3.60 3.61
CA ARG A 58 -0.32 4.70 4.46
C ARG A 58 0.81 5.31 5.28
N THR A 59 1.60 4.48 5.95
CA THR A 59 2.71 4.93 6.81
C THR A 59 3.76 5.67 5.99
N GLU A 60 4.08 5.16 4.80
CA GLU A 60 5.05 5.79 3.92
C GLU A 60 4.55 7.14 3.42
N LEU A 61 3.30 7.22 2.97
CA LEU A 61 2.70 8.49 2.55
C LEU A 61 2.67 9.50 3.70
N GLU A 62 2.29 9.08 4.91
CA GLU A 62 2.29 9.96 6.09
C GLU A 62 3.67 10.58 6.35
N ARG A 63 4.74 9.77 6.28
CA ARG A 63 6.12 10.25 6.44
C ARG A 63 6.49 11.26 5.36
N LEU A 64 6.11 11.00 4.11
CA LEU A 64 6.40 11.89 2.98
C LEU A 64 5.67 13.23 3.11
N ILE A 65 4.37 13.21 3.39
CA ILE A 65 3.57 14.43 3.52
C ILE A 65 4.03 15.27 4.72
N LYS A 66 4.40 14.63 5.85
CA LYS A 66 5.05 15.33 6.98
C LYS A 66 6.38 15.97 6.58
N GLY A 67 7.21 15.26 5.81
CA GLY A 67 8.48 15.78 5.29
C GLY A 67 8.31 17.00 4.38
N LEU A 68 7.16 17.15 3.72
CA LEU A 68 6.81 18.32 2.92
C LEU A 68 6.30 19.52 3.74
N GLY A 69 6.16 19.37 5.07
CA GLY A 69 5.62 20.40 5.95
C GLY A 69 4.10 20.55 5.84
N ILE A 70 3.39 19.53 5.36
CA ILE A 70 1.93 19.51 5.27
C ILE A 70 1.38 18.77 6.50
N ASP A 71 0.38 19.37 7.15
CA ASP A 71 -0.24 18.80 8.34
C ASP A 71 -0.97 17.48 8.00
N THR A 72 -0.76 16.46 8.83
CA THR A 72 -1.38 15.14 8.67
C THR A 72 -1.93 14.63 9.99
N CYS A 73 -2.99 13.83 9.91
CA CYS A 73 -3.43 13.02 11.05
C CYS A 73 -2.39 11.93 11.32
N THR A 74 -1.98 11.77 12.59
CA THR A 74 -1.02 10.72 12.97
C THR A 74 -1.78 9.47 13.41
N VAL A 75 -1.38 8.27 12.96
CA VAL A 75 -1.95 7.00 13.46
C VAL A 75 -1.22 6.60 14.75
N PRO A 76 -1.86 6.08 15.83
CA PRO A 76 -3.23 5.58 15.94
C PRO A 76 -4.21 6.63 16.46
N ASP A 77 -3.87 7.91 16.41
CA ASP A 77 -4.83 8.96 16.72
C ASP A 77 -5.92 8.90 15.66
N VAL A 78 -6.96 8.12 15.98
CA VAL A 78 -8.30 8.24 15.43
C VAL A 78 -8.50 9.73 15.29
N CYS A 79 -8.82 10.19 14.08
CA CYS A 79 -9.10 11.59 13.81
C CYS A 79 -10.25 12.03 14.74
N LYS A 80 -9.89 12.40 15.98
CA LYS A 80 -10.75 12.95 17.03
C LYS A 80 -10.57 14.45 17.02
N SER A 81 -10.27 15.02 15.85
CA SER A 81 -10.24 16.46 15.64
C SER A 81 -11.68 16.98 15.81
N LYS A 82 -12.11 17.08 17.07
CA LYS A 82 -13.07 18.08 17.54
C LYS A 82 -12.51 19.50 17.32
N LYS A 83 -11.27 19.63 16.84
CA LYS A 83 -10.73 20.87 16.30
C LYS A 83 -11.27 21.12 14.89
N LYS A 84 -12.36 21.90 14.93
CA LYS A 84 -12.74 22.98 14.01
C LYS A 84 -13.59 22.60 12.79
N LYS A 85 -14.81 23.15 12.84
CA LYS A 85 -15.66 23.58 11.72
C LYS A 85 -14.96 24.47 10.67
N ASP A 86 -13.66 24.76 10.83
CA ASP A 86 -12.91 25.76 10.06
C ASP A 86 -11.51 25.25 9.62
N VAL A 87 -11.37 23.94 9.34
CA VAL A 87 -10.15 23.42 8.68
C VAL A 87 -10.55 22.98 7.28
N GLU A 88 -10.45 23.91 6.33
CA GLU A 88 -10.55 23.68 4.87
C GLU A 88 -9.44 22.78 4.31
N THR A 89 -8.60 22.19 5.16
CA THR A 89 -7.45 21.36 4.73
C THR A 89 -7.75 19.88 4.94
N GLU A 90 -8.19 19.23 3.86
CA GLU A 90 -8.36 17.79 3.81
C GLU A 90 -6.99 17.10 3.92
N CYS A 91 -6.80 16.23 4.92
CA CYS A 91 -5.55 15.49 5.07
C CYS A 91 -5.33 14.55 3.86
N PRO A 92 -4.24 14.72 3.07
CA PRO A 92 -4.01 13.93 1.84
C PRO A 92 -3.93 12.43 2.10
N VAL A 93 -3.36 12.03 3.24
CA VAL A 93 -3.26 10.62 3.65
C VAL A 93 -4.66 10.04 3.90
N CYS A 94 -5.54 10.80 4.56
CA CYS A 94 -6.90 10.37 4.86
C CYS A 94 -7.79 10.32 3.60
N LEU A 95 -7.56 11.20 2.63
CA LEU A 95 -8.28 11.17 1.35
C LEU A 95 -8.05 9.87 0.56
N LEU A 96 -6.85 9.29 0.65
CA LEU A 96 -6.53 8.00 0.07
C LEU A 96 -6.94 6.83 0.97
N PHE A 97 -6.45 6.82 2.21
CA PHE A 97 -6.50 5.62 3.06
C PHE A 97 -7.59 5.64 4.13
N GLY A 98 -8.27 6.77 4.32
CA GLY A 98 -9.34 6.98 5.31
C GLY A 98 -8.85 7.54 6.64
N GLY A 99 -9.78 7.81 7.54
CA GLY A 99 -9.58 8.28 8.90
C GLY A 99 -10.79 7.92 9.77
N GLY A 100 -10.81 8.40 11.03
CA GLY A 100 -11.88 8.07 11.98
C GLY A 100 -13.30 8.37 11.45
N GLU A 101 -13.46 9.47 10.70
CA GLU A 101 -14.75 9.91 10.15
C GLU A 101 -14.77 9.93 8.60
N LEU A 102 -13.66 9.56 7.95
CA LEU A 102 -13.52 9.59 6.49
C LEU A 102 -13.26 8.19 5.95
N ALA A 103 -14.13 7.70 5.07
CA ALA A 103 -13.90 6.44 4.37
C ALA A 103 -12.78 6.62 3.33
N GLY A 104 -11.76 5.76 3.37
CA GLY A 104 -10.69 5.78 2.37
C GLY A 104 -11.20 5.44 0.97
N SER A 105 -10.68 6.13 -0.05
CA SER A 105 -10.93 5.81 -1.47
C SER A 105 -10.23 4.53 -1.93
N VAL A 106 -9.07 4.21 -1.34
CA VAL A 106 -8.23 3.09 -1.74
C VAL A 106 -8.64 1.81 -1.00
N ARG A 107 -8.98 0.79 -1.77
CA ARG A 107 -9.17 -0.60 -1.32
C ARG A 107 -8.11 -1.47 -1.98
N ILE A 108 -7.29 -2.14 -1.17
CA ILE A 108 -6.27 -3.08 -1.62
C ILE A 108 -6.78 -4.47 -1.28
N LYS A 109 -6.97 -5.32 -2.30
CA LYS A 109 -7.33 -6.73 -2.09
C LYS A 109 -6.10 -7.54 -1.70
N ASP A 110 -6.31 -8.72 -1.14
CA ASP A 110 -5.21 -9.64 -0.83
C ASP A 110 -4.50 -10.04 -2.13
N ALA A 111 -3.17 -9.94 -2.14
CA ALA A 111 -2.37 -10.42 -3.26
C ALA A 111 -2.03 -11.90 -3.03
N THR A 112 -2.24 -12.73 -4.03
CA THR A 112 -2.06 -14.19 -3.93
C THR A 112 -0.83 -14.64 -4.70
N ALA A 113 0.01 -15.48 -4.10
CA ALA A 113 1.19 -16.04 -4.76
C ALA A 113 0.78 -16.88 -5.97
N ARG A 114 1.56 -16.82 -7.05
CA ARG A 114 1.36 -17.69 -8.23
C ARG A 114 1.76 -19.15 -7.99
N ARG A 115 2.49 -19.43 -6.90
CA ARG A 115 3.01 -20.76 -6.56
C ARG A 115 2.75 -21.08 -5.09
N GLN A 116 2.30 -22.30 -4.82
CA GLN A 116 2.15 -22.84 -3.47
C GLN A 116 3.52 -23.30 -2.94
N LYS A 117 4.43 -22.36 -2.68
CA LYS A 117 5.79 -22.67 -2.23
C LYS A 117 6.21 -21.82 -1.04
N THR A 118 6.59 -22.50 0.03
CA THR A 118 7.24 -21.93 1.22
C THR A 118 8.49 -22.74 1.56
N THR A 119 9.38 -22.16 2.36
CA THR A 119 10.59 -22.80 2.88
C THR A 119 10.74 -22.44 4.34
N VAL A 120 11.35 -23.32 5.14
CA VAL A 120 11.69 -23.00 6.53
C VAL A 120 13.08 -22.38 6.57
N ARG A 121 13.26 -21.35 7.40
CA ARG A 121 14.55 -20.73 7.65
C ARG A 121 14.78 -20.60 9.15
N ASP A 122 15.90 -21.14 9.61
CA ASP A 122 16.30 -21.08 11.02
C ASP A 122 16.60 -19.63 11.44
N GLY A 123 15.96 -19.20 12.53
CA GLY A 123 16.32 -18.01 13.29
C GLY A 123 17.13 -18.38 14.52
N VAL A 124 18.20 -17.62 14.82
CA VAL A 124 18.95 -17.76 16.08
C VAL A 124 18.88 -16.44 16.85
N ALA A 125 18.43 -16.46 18.10
CA ALA A 125 18.57 -15.31 18.98
C ALA A 125 19.99 -15.27 19.59
N ILE A 126 20.70 -14.18 19.35
CA ILE A 126 22.04 -13.94 19.90
C ILE A 126 21.91 -13.14 21.19
N GLU A 127 22.46 -13.66 22.29
CA GLU A 127 22.50 -12.93 23.55
C GLU A 127 23.61 -11.88 23.52
N ARG A 128 23.23 -10.59 23.60
CA ARG A 128 24.15 -9.46 23.38
C ARG A 128 25.31 -9.41 24.39
N LYS A 129 25.12 -9.89 25.62
CA LYS A 129 26.15 -9.87 26.67
C LYS A 129 27.20 -10.96 26.49
N THR A 130 26.79 -12.16 26.08
CA THR A 130 27.68 -13.33 25.97
C THR A 130 28.20 -13.53 24.55
N ARG A 131 27.61 -12.84 23.55
CA ARG A 131 27.83 -13.04 22.10
C ARG A 131 27.66 -14.50 21.66
N LYS A 132 26.99 -15.31 22.47
CA LYS A 132 26.66 -16.70 22.15
C LYS A 132 25.23 -16.78 21.62
N ALA A 133 24.98 -17.79 20.79
CA ALA A 133 23.60 -18.22 20.56
C ALA A 133 23.00 -18.56 21.93
N LYS A 134 21.85 -17.98 22.26
CA LYS A 134 21.17 -18.31 23.51
C LYS A 134 20.73 -19.77 23.41
N ASP A 135 21.12 -20.60 24.39
CA ASP A 135 20.69 -22.00 24.43
C ASP A 135 19.16 -22.07 24.36
N ARG A 136 18.65 -22.89 23.43
CA ARG A 136 17.21 -23.07 23.11
C ARG A 136 16.50 -21.86 22.47
N ALA A 137 17.22 -20.96 21.80
CA ALA A 137 16.61 -19.84 21.06
C ALA A 137 16.69 -19.98 19.53
N LYS A 138 16.66 -21.23 19.05
CA LYS A 138 16.35 -21.53 17.64
C LYS A 138 14.84 -21.47 17.47
N TYR A 139 14.37 -20.72 16.49
CA TYR A 139 12.97 -20.69 16.11
C TYR A 139 12.87 -20.82 14.60
N ASP A 140 11.87 -21.56 14.15
CA ASP A 140 11.68 -21.85 12.73
C ASP A 140 10.69 -20.83 12.16
N ILE A 141 11.15 -20.11 11.14
CA ILE A 141 10.32 -19.14 10.42
C ILE A 141 9.98 -19.74 9.06
N GLU A 142 8.70 -19.99 8.82
CA GLU A 142 8.23 -20.28 7.47
C GLU A 142 8.33 -19.00 6.64
N VAL A 143 8.93 -19.07 5.45
CA VAL A 143 9.08 -17.93 4.56
C VAL A 143 8.71 -18.27 3.13
N VAL A 144 8.24 -17.25 2.41
CA VAL A 144 8.11 -17.29 0.96
C VAL A 144 9.48 -17.05 0.33
N PRO A 145 9.95 -17.91 -0.58
CA PRO A 145 11.24 -17.74 -1.23
C PRO A 145 11.30 -16.48 -2.10
N LYS A 146 12.50 -15.93 -2.26
CA LYS A 146 12.84 -14.94 -3.29
C LYS A 146 12.36 -15.40 -4.67
N GLY A 147 11.91 -14.46 -5.50
CA GLY A 147 11.44 -14.71 -6.86
C GLY A 147 10.02 -15.27 -6.93
N THR A 148 9.30 -15.28 -5.81
CA THR A 148 7.85 -15.52 -5.79
C THR A 148 7.12 -14.25 -6.19
N GLU A 149 6.15 -14.42 -7.09
CA GLU A 149 5.28 -13.37 -7.60
C GLU A 149 3.90 -13.47 -6.96
N PHE A 150 3.32 -12.33 -6.58
CA PHE A 150 1.96 -12.23 -6.06
C PHE A 150 1.13 -11.31 -6.94
N GLY A 151 0.01 -11.79 -7.47
CA GLY A 151 -0.94 -10.98 -8.22
C GLY A 151 -1.98 -10.38 -7.28
N GLY A 152 -2.29 -9.09 -7.44
CA GLY A 152 -3.29 -8.39 -6.65
C GLY A 152 -4.03 -7.31 -7.43
N GLU A 153 -5.07 -6.78 -6.80
CA GLU A 153 -5.90 -5.71 -7.37
C GLU A 153 -6.12 -4.59 -6.35
N ILE A 154 -6.09 -3.35 -6.85
CA ILE A 154 -6.40 -2.13 -6.08
C ILE A 154 -7.55 -1.40 -6.75
N VAL A 155 -8.47 -0.89 -5.92
CA VAL A 155 -9.59 -0.07 -6.36
C VAL A 155 -9.48 1.30 -5.72
N ILE A 156 -9.56 2.36 -6.53
CA ILE A 156 -9.58 3.76 -6.08
C ILE A 156 -10.86 4.41 -6.57
N GLU A 157 -11.68 4.92 -5.65
CA GLU A 157 -12.95 5.60 -5.95
C GLU A 157 -12.78 7.12 -6.03
N ASN A 158 -13.52 7.74 -6.96
CA ASN A 158 -13.62 9.18 -7.20
C ASN A 158 -12.24 9.83 -7.25
N LEU A 159 -11.54 9.63 -8.35
CA LEU A 159 -10.12 9.90 -8.54
C LEU A 159 -9.75 11.38 -8.42
N ASN A 160 -10.72 12.26 -8.61
CA ASN A 160 -10.53 13.71 -8.59
C ASN A 160 -10.40 14.24 -7.15
N LEU A 161 -9.57 15.27 -6.95
CA LEU A 161 -9.42 15.97 -5.67
C LEU A 161 -9.34 17.48 -5.89
N SER A 162 -10.24 18.24 -5.27
CA SER A 162 -10.21 19.72 -5.28
C SER A 162 -10.02 20.32 -6.68
N GLY A 163 -10.69 19.76 -7.70
CA GLY A 163 -10.57 20.19 -9.10
C GLY A 163 -9.36 19.63 -9.87
N HIS A 164 -8.49 18.84 -9.22
CA HIS A 164 -7.38 18.16 -9.87
C HIS A 164 -7.79 16.77 -10.35
N GLU A 165 -7.81 16.59 -11.66
CA GLU A 165 -8.24 15.35 -12.30
C GLU A 165 -7.30 14.19 -11.98
N ASN A 166 -7.86 13.02 -11.65
CA ASN A 166 -7.11 11.79 -11.40
C ASN A 166 -6.02 11.89 -10.30
N ALA A 167 -6.06 12.94 -9.47
CA ALA A 167 -5.04 13.20 -8.47
C ALA A 167 -4.88 12.05 -7.45
N LYS A 168 -5.94 11.35 -7.07
CA LYS A 168 -5.82 10.17 -6.19
C LYS A 168 -5.08 9.01 -6.85
N LEU A 169 -5.33 8.80 -8.15
CA LEU A 169 -4.61 7.80 -8.94
C LEU A 169 -3.12 8.15 -8.97
N GLY A 170 -2.80 9.41 -9.28
CA GLY A 170 -1.43 9.91 -9.28
C GLY A 170 -0.74 9.79 -7.93
N GLY A 171 -1.43 10.14 -6.85
CA GLY A 171 -0.90 10.01 -5.50
C GLY A 171 -0.57 8.57 -5.13
N PHE A 172 -1.41 7.62 -5.55
CA PHE A 172 -1.13 6.21 -5.32
C PHE A 172 -0.02 5.67 -6.23
N LEU A 173 -0.03 5.96 -7.53
CA LEU A 173 0.99 5.49 -8.47
C LEU A 173 2.38 6.06 -8.14
N GLY A 174 2.47 7.36 -7.85
CA GLY A 174 3.73 7.99 -7.43
C GLY A 174 4.23 7.45 -6.09
N LEU A 175 3.33 7.07 -5.16
CA LEU A 175 3.70 6.41 -3.92
C LEU A 175 4.30 5.02 -4.16
N VAL A 176 3.75 4.24 -5.11
CA VAL A 176 4.31 2.94 -5.50
C VAL A 176 5.70 3.12 -6.13
N GLU A 177 5.88 4.10 -7.01
CA GLU A 177 7.20 4.40 -7.61
C GLU A 177 8.22 4.78 -6.55
N PHE A 178 7.85 5.67 -5.63
CA PHE A 178 8.74 6.08 -4.54
C PHE A 178 9.08 4.90 -3.60
N PHE A 179 8.09 4.06 -3.28
CA PHE A 179 8.29 2.85 -2.47
C PHE A 179 9.29 1.89 -3.12
N ASN A 180 9.16 1.65 -4.44
CA ASN A 180 10.08 0.81 -5.21
C ASN A 180 11.49 1.41 -5.32
N ALA A 181 11.60 2.74 -5.48
CA ALA A 181 12.89 3.43 -5.56
C ALA A 181 13.66 3.41 -4.23
N CYS A 182 12.95 3.23 -3.11
CA CYS A 182 13.52 3.06 -1.78
C CYS A 182 13.84 1.58 -1.50
N SER A 183 13.66 1.12 -0.27
CA SER A 183 13.94 -0.27 0.12
C SER A 183 12.83 -1.25 -0.23
N GLY A 184 11.65 -0.79 -0.68
CA GLY A 184 10.54 -1.66 -1.07
C GLY A 184 10.22 -2.76 -0.05
N SER A 185 10.13 -2.45 1.24
CA SER A 185 10.12 -3.46 2.29
C SER A 185 8.74 -3.70 2.90
N ILE A 186 8.32 -4.96 2.99
CA ILE A 186 7.06 -5.39 3.63
C ILE A 186 7.26 -6.58 4.57
N GLY A 187 6.31 -6.80 5.49
CA GLY A 187 6.30 -7.97 6.36
C GLY A 187 7.26 -7.87 7.55
N HIS A 188 7.62 -9.02 8.11
CA HIS A 188 8.45 -9.11 9.31
C HIS A 188 9.96 -9.09 8.99
N ALA A 189 10.77 -8.67 9.97
CA ALA A 189 12.23 -8.76 9.91
C ALA A 189 12.88 -8.02 8.72
N THR A 190 12.27 -6.94 8.24
CA THR A 190 12.76 -6.14 7.11
C THR A 190 14.16 -5.57 7.34
N SER A 191 14.48 -5.17 8.58
CA SER A 191 15.83 -4.75 8.98
C SER A 191 16.88 -5.88 9.05
N ARG A 192 16.47 -7.14 8.88
CA ARG A 192 17.32 -8.34 8.93
C ARG A 192 17.44 -9.03 7.57
N GLY A 193 17.12 -8.31 6.48
CA GLY A 193 17.26 -8.80 5.10
C GLY A 193 16.06 -9.56 4.55
N PHE A 194 14.91 -9.54 5.22
CA PHE A 194 13.66 -10.12 4.73
C PHE A 194 12.78 -9.08 4.05
N GLY A 195 11.81 -9.54 3.27
CA GLY A 195 10.67 -8.73 2.87
C GLY A 195 10.94 -7.63 1.85
N GLN A 196 12.13 -7.61 1.23
CA GLN A 196 12.38 -6.72 0.11
C GLN A 196 11.57 -7.20 -1.10
N VAL A 197 10.80 -6.29 -1.70
CA VAL A 197 9.94 -6.54 -2.85
C VAL A 197 10.02 -5.39 -3.84
N SER A 198 9.60 -5.65 -5.09
CA SER A 198 9.20 -4.62 -6.04
C SER A 198 7.74 -4.82 -6.45
N ILE A 199 7.04 -3.72 -6.72
CA ILE A 199 5.63 -3.74 -7.10
C ILE A 199 5.50 -3.18 -8.51
N ASN A 200 5.08 -4.02 -9.45
CA ASN A 200 4.84 -3.62 -10.83
C ASN A 200 3.35 -3.34 -11.03
N ILE A 201 3.03 -2.22 -11.67
CA ILE A 201 1.65 -1.94 -12.13
C ILE A 201 1.51 -2.55 -13.52
N ASP A 202 0.69 -3.59 -13.64
CA ASP A 202 0.55 -4.34 -14.89
C ASP A 202 -0.36 -3.61 -15.87
N ASN A 203 -1.47 -3.07 -15.34
CA ASN A 203 -2.40 -2.19 -16.05
C ASN A 203 -3.32 -1.49 -15.05
N PHE A 204 -4.02 -0.47 -15.50
CA PHE A 204 -5.20 0.03 -14.81
C PHE A 204 -6.30 0.38 -15.81
N ARG A 205 -7.54 0.30 -15.35
CA ARG A 205 -8.72 0.74 -16.10
C ARG A 205 -9.52 1.76 -15.31
N ILE A 206 -10.06 2.75 -16.02
CA ILE A 206 -10.89 3.80 -15.44
C ILE A 206 -12.32 3.60 -15.93
N LEU A 207 -13.24 3.43 -14.99
CA LEU A 207 -14.67 3.35 -15.24
C LEU A 207 -15.35 4.63 -14.73
N THR A 208 -16.36 5.09 -15.46
CA THR A 208 -17.17 6.28 -15.17
C THR A 208 -18.63 5.90 -14.98
N ALA A 209 -19.46 6.84 -14.53
CA ALA A 209 -20.91 6.63 -14.48
C ALA A 209 -21.52 6.42 -15.88
N ASP A 210 -20.97 7.05 -16.92
CA ASP A 210 -21.46 6.91 -18.30
C ASP A 210 -21.19 5.52 -18.88
N ASP A 211 -20.12 4.86 -18.45
CA ASP A 211 -19.83 3.48 -18.82
C ASP A 211 -20.95 2.51 -18.43
N TYR A 212 -21.67 2.80 -17.34
CA TYR A 212 -22.87 2.03 -16.96
C TYR A 212 -24.00 2.18 -17.97
N LEU A 213 -24.26 3.41 -18.45
CA LEU A 213 -25.28 3.68 -19.46
C LEU A 213 -24.96 2.99 -20.79
N ASN A 214 -23.66 2.92 -21.12
CA ASN A 214 -23.17 2.35 -22.36
C ASN A 214 -22.93 0.83 -22.30
N SER A 215 -23.23 0.18 -21.16
CA SER A 215 -22.90 -1.25 -20.93
C SER A 215 -21.42 -1.60 -21.13
N ASN A 216 -20.53 -0.63 -20.92
CA ASN A 216 -19.08 -0.79 -21.02
C ASN A 216 -18.47 -1.10 -19.65
N TYR A 217 -18.47 -2.36 -19.23
CA TYR A 217 -17.94 -2.74 -17.91
C TYR A 217 -16.42 -2.90 -17.85
N ASP A 218 -15.72 -2.61 -18.95
CA ASP A 218 -14.26 -2.57 -19.02
C ASP A 218 -13.69 -1.17 -18.91
N GLY A 219 -14.51 -0.14 -19.11
CA GLY A 219 -14.07 1.26 -19.07
C GLY A 219 -12.95 1.52 -20.07
N LYS A 220 -12.12 2.52 -19.77
CA LYS A 220 -10.90 2.81 -20.55
C LYS A 220 -9.70 2.11 -19.93
N VAL A 221 -9.02 1.26 -20.73
CA VAL A 221 -7.88 0.46 -20.29
C VAL A 221 -6.55 1.15 -20.63
N TYR A 222 -5.61 1.09 -19.70
CA TYR A 222 -4.24 1.56 -19.83
C TYR A 222 -3.30 0.41 -19.46
N ALA A 223 -2.70 -0.25 -20.46
CA ALA A 223 -1.79 -1.38 -20.22
C ALA A 223 -0.33 -0.91 -20.13
N SER A 224 0.45 -1.53 -19.24
CA SER A 224 1.88 -1.24 -19.13
C SER A 224 2.58 -1.55 -20.45
N GLY A 225 3.29 -0.56 -21.00
CA GLY A 225 3.96 -0.65 -22.30
C GLY A 225 3.30 0.19 -23.39
N ASP A 226 2.03 0.58 -23.22
CA ASP A 226 1.35 1.48 -24.14
C ASP A 226 1.72 2.95 -23.86
N ALA A 227 1.83 3.77 -24.90
CA ALA A 227 2.11 5.21 -24.74
C ALA A 227 1.08 5.91 -23.83
N GLY A 228 -0.21 5.56 -24.00
CA GLY A 228 -1.30 6.12 -23.20
C GLY A 228 -1.22 5.80 -21.71
N PHE A 229 -0.56 4.70 -21.31
CA PHE A 229 -0.33 4.39 -19.90
C PHE A 229 0.65 5.38 -19.26
N GLY A 230 1.76 5.66 -19.96
CA GLY A 230 2.77 6.62 -19.49
C GLY A 230 2.19 8.03 -19.36
N GLU A 231 1.52 8.51 -20.41
CA GLU A 231 0.89 9.83 -20.43
C GLU A 231 -0.11 10.02 -19.28
N MET A 232 -1.04 9.07 -19.14
CA MET A 232 -2.08 9.12 -18.10
C MET A 232 -1.48 9.06 -16.67
N LYS A 233 -0.48 8.21 -16.46
CA LYS A 233 0.22 8.10 -15.18
C LYS A 233 0.94 9.41 -14.83
N ASP A 234 1.71 9.96 -15.77
CA ASP A 234 2.51 11.16 -15.55
C ASP A 234 1.63 12.39 -15.30
N GLU A 235 0.52 12.52 -16.04
CA GLU A 235 -0.48 13.56 -15.81
C GLU A 235 -1.12 13.44 -14.43
N ALA A 236 -1.54 12.23 -14.03
CA ALA A 236 -2.14 12.01 -12.72
C ALA A 236 -1.14 12.34 -11.59
N ILE A 237 0.12 11.90 -11.69
CA ILE A 237 1.18 12.20 -10.71
C ILE A 237 1.43 13.71 -10.63
N LYS A 238 1.46 14.40 -11.78
CA LYS A 238 1.57 15.86 -11.83
C LYS A 238 0.41 16.54 -11.09
N ASN A 239 -0.82 16.11 -11.32
CA ASN A 239 -2.01 16.66 -10.67
C ASN A 239 -1.99 16.43 -9.15
N TRP A 240 -1.52 15.27 -8.68
CA TRP A 240 -1.25 15.05 -7.26
C TRP A 240 -0.21 16.01 -6.69
N GLY A 241 0.89 16.24 -7.44
CA GLY A 241 1.93 17.19 -7.03
C GLY A 241 1.44 18.64 -6.94
N ILE A 242 0.56 19.07 -7.86
CA ILE A 242 -0.09 20.39 -7.81
C ILE A 242 -0.98 20.50 -6.57
N PHE A 243 -1.80 19.47 -6.32
CA PHE A 243 -2.64 19.39 -5.11
C PHE A 243 -1.81 19.49 -3.82
N LEU A 244 -0.72 18.73 -3.69
CA LEU A 244 0.13 18.82 -2.48
C LEU A 244 0.78 20.20 -2.32
N LYS A 245 1.18 20.84 -3.42
CA LYS A 245 1.76 22.19 -3.37
C LYS A 245 0.76 23.24 -2.91
N SER A 246 -0.52 23.10 -3.25
CA SER A 246 -1.57 24.03 -2.79
C SER A 246 -1.82 23.93 -1.27
N LEU A 247 -1.52 22.78 -0.66
CA LEU A 247 -1.63 22.56 0.79
C LEU A 247 -0.40 23.03 1.58
N ARG A 248 0.71 23.32 0.92
CA ARG A 248 1.94 23.73 1.59
C ARG A 248 1.75 25.14 2.16
N LYS A 249 1.80 25.29 3.48
CA LYS A 249 1.83 26.61 4.13
C LYS A 249 3.06 27.38 3.64
N ASN A 250 2.86 28.61 3.19
CA ASN A 250 3.96 29.50 2.82
C ASN A 250 4.84 29.73 4.07
N PRO A 251 6.17 29.51 4.01
CA PRO A 251 7.06 29.71 5.17
C PRO A 251 7.19 31.18 5.64
N ALA A 252 6.37 32.11 5.14
CA ALA A 252 6.47 33.55 5.38
C ALA A 252 5.63 34.08 6.57
N THR A 253 5.11 33.22 7.45
CA THR A 253 4.31 33.67 8.62
C THR A 253 4.80 33.04 9.93
N GLY A 254 6.11 33.15 10.17
CA GLY A 254 6.74 32.79 11.44
C GLY A 254 7.88 33.75 11.76
N ILE A 255 7.53 34.99 12.14
CA ILE A 255 8.35 35.85 13.01
C ILE A 255 7.70 35.77 14.39
#